data_AF-A0A915N6C8-F1
#
_entry.id   AF-A0A915N6C8-F1
#
_cell.length_a   1.000
_cell.length_b   1.000
_cell.length_c   1.000
_cell.angle_alpha   90.00
_cell.angle_beta   90.00
_cell.angle_gamma   90.00
#
_symmetry.space_group_name_H-M   'P 1'
#
loop_
_entity.id
_entity.type
_entity.pdbx_description
1 polymer ?
#
loop_
_entity_poly.entity_id
_entity_poly.type
_entity_poly.pdbx_seq_one_letter_code
_entity_poly.pdbx_strand_id
1 'polypeptide(L)'
;MRECRCDSEEDNYCFLCCGNERNRCLPAHEHGILRDNGERWERDACTRCRMNGDEMDGMPCDDQDTQRLCLQGKCSKSVCVDKQQGQYCDKKSEKICVDDVCENPCAKISPYLMVCECPAIDPDTGFASEDRCQLCCFDYHQKPSTRRCRNAHRNYGIKSAQDRPIWRIGLECAGGKRCNRYGICSNDASPGGRNQT
;
A
#
# COMPACT_ATOMS: atom_id res chain seq x y z
N MET A 1 -0.53 -18.37 31.26
CA MET A 1 -0.36 -17.69 29.96
C MET A 1 -0.79 -16.25 30.14
N ARG A 2 -0.17 -15.31 29.41
CA ARG A 2 -0.54 -13.89 29.40
C ARG A 2 -0.59 -13.41 27.96
N GLU A 3 -1.39 -12.37 27.72
CA GLU A 3 -1.42 -11.68 26.43
C GLU A 3 -0.02 -11.15 26.08
N CYS A 4 0.36 -11.28 24.82
CA CYS A 4 1.64 -10.85 24.28
C CYS A 4 1.48 -10.52 22.79
N ARG A 5 2.56 -10.06 22.14
CA ARG A 5 2.58 -9.86 20.68
C ARG A 5 3.25 -11.05 19.99
N CYS A 6 2.53 -11.69 19.07
CA CYS A 6 3.07 -12.72 18.19
C CYS A 6 4.18 -12.15 17.29
N ASP A 7 4.96 -13.04 16.67
CA ASP A 7 6.02 -12.60 15.76
C ASP A 7 5.49 -12.21 14.37
N SER A 8 4.36 -12.78 13.94
CA SER A 8 3.69 -12.35 12.71
C SER A 8 2.72 -11.21 12.98
N GLU A 9 2.81 -10.16 12.19
CA GLU A 9 1.84 -9.07 12.18
C GLU A 9 0.42 -9.56 11.82
N GLU A 10 0.31 -10.56 10.94
CA GLU A 10 -0.96 -11.18 10.57
C GLU A 10 -1.61 -11.88 11.78
N ASP A 11 -0.79 -12.55 12.59
CA ASP A 11 -1.27 -13.23 13.80
C ASP A 11 -1.71 -12.23 14.86
N ASN A 12 -0.93 -11.16 15.08
CA ASN A 12 -1.30 -10.07 15.98
C ASN A 12 -2.59 -9.37 15.56
N TYR A 13 -2.83 -9.30 14.26
CA TYR A 13 -4.04 -8.73 13.72
C TYR A 13 -5.23 -9.68 13.92
N CYS A 14 -5.12 -10.91 13.43
CA CYS A 14 -6.25 -11.82 13.38
C CYS A 14 -6.57 -12.48 14.71
N PHE A 15 -5.60 -12.70 15.60
CA PHE A 15 -5.77 -13.54 16.79
C PHE A 15 -5.37 -12.83 18.09
N LEU A 16 -5.99 -13.24 19.19
CA LEU A 16 -5.41 -13.03 20.51
C LEU A 16 -4.13 -13.86 20.62
N CYS A 17 -3.01 -13.23 20.97
CA CYS A 17 -1.72 -13.88 21.14
C CYS A 17 -1.39 -14.07 22.62
N CYS A 18 -0.95 -15.26 23.00
CA CYS A 18 -0.66 -15.65 24.38
C CYS A 18 0.69 -16.36 24.52
N GLY A 19 1.38 -16.12 25.62
CA GLY A 19 2.72 -16.67 25.91
C GLY A 19 3.08 -16.61 27.39
N ASN A 20 4.24 -17.15 27.76
CA ASN A 20 4.88 -17.00 29.06
C ASN A 20 6.40 -17.31 28.97
N GLU A 21 7.09 -17.41 30.11
CA GLU A 21 8.54 -17.71 30.15
C GLU A 21 8.91 -19.08 29.56
N ARG A 22 7.97 -20.04 29.49
CA ARG A 22 8.21 -21.41 29.00
C ARG A 22 7.68 -21.64 27.58
N ASN A 23 6.68 -20.86 27.17
CA ASN A 23 5.96 -21.01 25.91
C ASN A 23 6.09 -19.71 25.10
N ARG A 24 6.58 -19.84 23.86
CA ARG A 24 6.64 -18.74 22.88
C ARG A 24 5.27 -18.08 22.72
N CYS A 25 5.28 -16.76 22.47
CA CYS A 25 4.08 -16.03 22.11
C CYS A 25 3.53 -16.52 20.76
N LEU A 26 2.35 -17.12 20.77
CA LEU A 26 1.65 -17.66 19.60
C LEU A 26 0.15 -17.35 19.71
N PRO A 27 -0.63 -17.49 18.62
CA PRO A 27 -2.09 -17.39 18.70
C PRO A 27 -2.65 -18.29 19.80
N ALA A 28 -3.60 -17.79 20.58
CA ALA A 28 -4.12 -18.46 21.78
C ALA A 28 -4.61 -19.89 21.51
N HIS A 29 -5.18 -20.13 20.32
CA HIS A 29 -5.67 -21.44 19.91
C HIS A 29 -4.55 -22.49 19.70
N GLU A 30 -3.31 -22.07 19.39
CA GLU A 30 -2.15 -22.98 19.33
C GLU A 30 -1.78 -23.53 20.71
N HIS A 31 -2.19 -22.84 21.77
CA HIS A 31 -2.07 -23.30 23.16
C HIS A 31 -3.36 -23.97 23.69
N GLY A 32 -4.33 -24.23 22.82
CA GLY A 32 -5.64 -24.78 23.19
C GLY A 32 -6.54 -23.80 23.95
N ILE A 33 -6.22 -22.50 23.95
CA ILE A 33 -7.03 -21.46 24.59
C ILE A 33 -8.07 -20.97 23.56
N LEU A 34 -9.31 -21.40 23.76
CA LEU A 34 -10.47 -21.05 22.94
C LEU A 34 -11.44 -20.16 23.73
N ARG A 35 -12.44 -19.61 23.05
CA ARG A 35 -13.60 -18.98 23.68
C ARG A 35 -14.48 -20.05 24.34
N ASP A 36 -15.40 -19.64 25.20
CA ASP A 36 -16.31 -20.56 25.91
C ASP A 36 -17.20 -21.39 24.96
N ASN A 37 -17.49 -20.85 23.77
CA ASN A 37 -18.24 -21.54 22.72
C ASN A 37 -17.36 -22.48 21.84
N GLY A 38 -16.07 -22.64 22.16
CA GLY A 38 -15.13 -23.45 21.41
C GLY A 38 -14.53 -22.77 20.17
N GLU A 39 -14.86 -21.50 19.90
CA GLU A 39 -14.28 -20.76 18.78
C GLU A 39 -12.89 -20.21 19.11
N ARG A 40 -12.13 -19.91 18.05
CA ARG A 40 -10.84 -19.23 18.20
C ARG A 40 -11.08 -17.80 18.72
N TRP A 41 -10.14 -17.28 19.48
CA TRP A 41 -10.04 -15.83 19.72
C TRP A 41 -9.54 -15.12 18.45
N GLU A 42 -10.35 -15.20 17.40
CA GLU A 42 -10.12 -14.63 16.06
C GLU A 42 -11.04 -13.43 15.85
N ARG A 43 -10.58 -12.41 15.13
CA ARG A 43 -11.42 -11.27 14.70
C ARG A 43 -12.41 -11.71 13.62
N ASP A 44 -13.61 -11.15 13.64
CA ASP A 44 -14.69 -11.54 12.72
C ASP A 44 -14.33 -11.37 11.23
N ALA A 45 -13.57 -10.33 10.88
CA ALA A 45 -13.10 -10.12 9.51
C ALA A 45 -12.14 -11.23 9.03
N CYS A 46 -11.21 -11.68 9.89
CA CYS A 46 -10.35 -12.83 9.61
C CYS A 46 -11.14 -14.15 9.59
N THR A 47 -12.10 -14.33 10.52
CA THR A 47 -13.00 -15.49 10.53
C THR A 47 -13.77 -15.61 9.22
N ARG A 48 -14.34 -14.51 8.72
CA ARG A 48 -15.04 -14.47 7.41
C ARG A 48 -14.12 -14.86 6.27
N CYS A 49 -12.91 -14.30 6.22
CA CYS A 49 -11.91 -14.66 5.24
C CYS A 49 -11.56 -16.16 5.30
N ARG A 50 -11.31 -16.70 6.50
CA ARG A 50 -10.94 -18.11 6.68
C ARG A 50 -12.05 -19.08 6.30
N MET A 51 -13.30 -18.75 6.63
CA MET A 51 -14.45 -19.63 6.34
C MET A 51 -14.87 -19.57 4.86
N ASN A 52 -14.76 -18.40 4.23
CA ASN A 52 -15.26 -18.15 2.87
C ASN A 52 -14.12 -17.81 1.89
N GLY A 53 -12.95 -18.44 2.05
CA GLY A 53 -11.70 -18.02 1.41
C GLY A 53 -11.77 -17.79 -0.10
N ASP A 54 -12.48 -18.65 -0.84
CA ASP A 54 -12.63 -18.52 -2.29
C ASP A 54 -13.54 -17.35 -2.69
N GLU A 55 -14.60 -17.08 -1.92
CA GLU A 55 -15.54 -15.98 -2.17
C GLU A 55 -14.97 -14.63 -1.73
N MET A 56 -14.12 -14.65 -0.70
CA MET A 56 -13.49 -13.47 -0.13
C MET A 56 -12.14 -13.15 -0.77
N ASP A 57 -11.60 -13.99 -1.66
CA ASP A 57 -10.28 -13.79 -2.25
C ASP A 57 -10.18 -12.41 -2.93
N GLY A 58 -9.21 -11.60 -2.49
CA GLY A 58 -9.03 -10.20 -2.92
C GLY A 58 -9.95 -9.18 -2.26
N MET A 59 -10.85 -9.57 -1.37
CA MET A 59 -11.72 -8.67 -0.60
C MET A 59 -11.04 -8.21 0.71
N PRO A 60 -11.37 -7.01 1.22
CA PRO A 60 -10.87 -6.55 2.52
C PRO A 60 -11.20 -7.54 3.65
N CYS A 61 -10.19 -7.89 4.44
CA CYS A 61 -10.30 -8.76 5.62
C CYS A 61 -9.96 -8.03 6.93
N ASP A 62 -9.91 -6.70 6.89
CA ASP A 62 -9.78 -5.84 8.06
C ASP A 62 -10.71 -4.63 7.94
N ASP A 63 -11.57 -4.45 8.96
CA ASP A 63 -12.53 -3.34 9.02
C ASP A 63 -11.84 -1.99 9.32
N GLN A 64 -10.60 -2.01 9.83
CA GLN A 64 -9.78 -0.82 10.08
C GLN A 64 -8.78 -0.54 8.97
N ASP A 65 -8.36 -1.57 8.22
CA ASP A 65 -7.41 -1.47 7.11
C ASP A 65 -7.91 -2.22 5.87
N THR A 66 -8.59 -1.51 4.97
CA THR A 66 -9.10 -2.10 3.73
C THR A 66 -8.01 -2.65 2.79
N GLN A 67 -6.72 -2.46 3.13
CA GLN A 67 -5.56 -2.92 2.35
C GLN A 67 -5.09 -4.31 2.74
N ARG A 68 -5.56 -4.85 3.86
CA ARG A 68 -5.42 -6.28 4.14
C ARG A 68 -6.47 -7.02 3.35
N LEU A 69 -6.03 -7.87 2.45
CA LEU A 69 -6.91 -8.64 1.59
C LEU A 69 -6.95 -10.08 2.06
N CYS A 70 -8.12 -10.69 1.97
CA CYS A 70 -8.21 -12.13 2.12
C CYS A 70 -7.53 -12.76 0.92
N LEU A 71 -6.51 -13.59 1.16
CA LEU A 71 -5.79 -14.35 0.15
C LEU A 71 -5.74 -15.80 0.59
N GLN A 72 -6.38 -16.69 -0.18
CA GLN A 72 -6.39 -18.14 0.11
C GLN A 72 -6.85 -18.46 1.55
N GLY A 73 -7.89 -17.77 2.04
CA GLY A 73 -8.43 -17.98 3.38
C GLY A 73 -7.56 -17.42 4.52
N LYS A 74 -6.58 -16.57 4.22
CA LYS A 74 -5.77 -15.84 5.21
C LYS A 74 -5.83 -14.34 4.97
N CYS A 75 -5.90 -13.56 6.05
CA CYS A 75 -5.82 -12.12 5.94
C CYS A 75 -4.36 -11.71 5.75
N SER A 76 -4.05 -11.06 4.63
CA SER A 76 -2.68 -10.67 4.29
C SER A 76 -2.15 -9.55 5.18
N LYS A 77 -0.83 -9.35 5.16
CA LYS A 77 -0.23 -8.04 5.49
C LYS A 77 -0.74 -6.96 4.54
N SER A 78 -0.63 -5.69 4.94
CA SER A 78 -0.88 -4.57 4.01
C SER A 78 -0.04 -4.76 2.75
N VAL A 79 -0.67 -4.65 1.58
CA VAL A 79 0.00 -4.78 0.28
C VAL A 79 1.17 -3.79 0.12
N CYS A 80 1.15 -2.70 0.88
CA CYS A 80 2.19 -1.67 0.85
C CYS A 80 3.40 -1.92 1.74
N VAL A 81 3.35 -2.92 2.64
CA VAL A 81 4.42 -3.11 3.66
C VAL A 81 5.80 -3.40 3.05
N ASP A 82 5.82 -4.02 1.86
CA ASP A 82 7.05 -4.35 1.12
C ASP A 82 7.22 -3.50 -0.15
N LYS A 83 6.37 -2.49 -0.34
CA LYS A 83 6.43 -1.58 -1.48
C LYS A 83 6.98 -0.24 -1.05
N GLN A 84 7.58 0.47 -2.00
CA GLN A 84 7.99 1.84 -1.78
C GLN A 84 6.82 2.81 -2.02
N GLN A 85 6.87 3.98 -1.38
CA GLN A 85 5.90 5.04 -1.62
C GLN A 85 5.81 5.40 -3.11
N GLY A 86 4.57 5.56 -3.57
CA GLY A 86 4.23 5.86 -4.94
C GLY A 86 4.25 4.66 -5.89
N GLN A 87 4.56 3.44 -5.43
CA GLN A 87 4.45 2.24 -6.27
C GLN A 87 3.01 1.78 -6.40
N TYR A 88 2.67 1.20 -7.56
CA TYR A 88 1.36 0.58 -7.76
C TYR A 88 1.18 -0.63 -6.84
N CYS A 89 0.02 -0.67 -6.20
CA CYS A 89 -0.36 -1.70 -5.24
C CYS A 89 -1.50 -2.59 -5.75
N ASP A 90 -2.14 -2.21 -6.85
CA ASP A 90 -3.18 -2.98 -7.52
C ASP A 90 -2.72 -3.43 -8.92
N LYS A 91 -3.37 -4.48 -9.46
CA LYS A 91 -3.03 -5.02 -10.79
C LYS A 91 -3.44 -4.08 -11.94
N LYS A 92 -4.42 -3.20 -11.74
CA LYS A 92 -4.93 -2.29 -12.78
C LYS A 92 -4.13 -0.99 -12.86
N SER A 93 -3.16 -0.78 -11.96
CA SER A 93 -2.37 0.45 -11.86
C SER A 93 -3.24 1.69 -11.60
N GLU A 94 -4.31 1.52 -10.81
CA GLU A 94 -5.23 2.59 -10.44
C GLU A 94 -4.92 3.17 -9.04
N LYS A 95 -4.24 2.38 -8.20
CA LYS A 95 -3.92 2.69 -6.81
C LYS A 95 -2.41 2.57 -6.55
N ILE A 96 -1.92 3.41 -5.66
CA ILE A 96 -0.52 3.44 -5.24
C ILE A 96 -0.40 3.38 -3.72
N CYS A 97 0.78 2.97 -3.25
CA CYS A 97 1.14 3.04 -1.84
C CYS A 97 1.46 4.48 -1.41
N VAL A 98 0.69 5.00 -0.47
CA VAL A 98 0.92 6.32 0.14
C VAL A 98 0.80 6.15 1.65
N ASP A 99 1.87 6.46 2.38
CA ASP A 99 1.91 6.32 3.85
C ASP A 99 1.40 4.94 4.32
N ASP A 100 1.90 3.86 3.70
CA ASP A 100 1.53 2.45 3.91
C ASP A 100 0.08 2.05 3.56
N VAL A 101 -0.67 2.94 2.90
CA VAL A 101 -2.04 2.69 2.43
C VAL A 101 -2.08 2.56 0.91
N CYS A 102 -2.74 1.51 0.39
CA CYS A 102 -2.94 1.31 -1.04
C CYS A 102 -4.22 2.00 -1.56
N GLU A 103 -4.07 3.18 -2.13
CA GLU A 103 -5.21 4.03 -2.48
C GLU A 103 -5.05 4.75 -3.82
N ASN A 104 -6.13 5.33 -4.34
CA ASN A 104 -6.08 6.30 -5.43
C ASN A 104 -6.22 7.71 -4.82
N PRO A 105 -5.12 8.47 -4.62
CA PRO A 105 -5.20 9.81 -4.05
C PRO A 105 -5.95 10.78 -4.96
N CYS A 106 -5.90 10.58 -6.28
CA CYS A 106 -6.57 11.42 -7.27
C CYS A 106 -8.10 11.34 -7.14
N ALA A 107 -8.62 10.14 -6.86
CA ALA A 107 -10.05 9.91 -6.67
C ALA A 107 -10.65 10.66 -5.47
N LYS A 108 -9.82 11.08 -4.49
CA LYS A 108 -10.25 11.93 -3.36
C LYS A 108 -10.68 13.32 -3.80
N ILE A 109 -10.14 13.82 -4.91
CA ILE A 109 -10.46 15.14 -5.46
C ILE A 109 -11.68 15.05 -6.37
N SER A 110 -11.72 14.02 -7.22
CA SER A 110 -12.86 13.73 -8.08
C SER A 110 -12.82 12.25 -8.47
N PRO A 111 -13.96 11.54 -8.47
CA PRO A 111 -14.02 10.11 -8.77
C PRO A 111 -13.53 9.75 -10.17
N TYR A 112 -13.42 10.75 -11.06
CA TYR A 112 -12.96 10.57 -12.44
C TYR A 112 -11.45 10.78 -12.64
N LEU A 113 -10.74 11.19 -11.58
CA LEU A 113 -9.30 11.37 -11.64
C LEU A 113 -8.59 10.05 -11.29
N MET A 114 -7.69 9.65 -12.18
CA MET A 114 -6.91 8.43 -12.08
C MET A 114 -5.44 8.77 -11.88
N VAL A 115 -4.75 7.92 -11.12
CA VAL A 115 -3.30 7.99 -10.95
C VAL A 115 -2.61 7.78 -12.31
N CYS A 116 -1.57 8.55 -12.56
CA CYS A 116 -0.64 8.27 -13.63
C CYS A 116 0.78 8.77 -13.31
N GLU A 117 1.68 8.47 -14.22
CA GLU A 117 3.05 8.95 -14.14
C GLU A 117 3.15 10.31 -14.86
N CYS A 118 3.81 11.26 -14.23
CA CYS A 118 4.21 12.48 -14.91
C CYS A 118 5.16 12.13 -16.07
N PRO A 119 5.10 12.85 -17.21
CA PRO A 119 5.92 12.51 -18.36
C PRO A 119 7.41 12.65 -18.03
N ALA A 120 8.26 11.79 -18.58
CA ALA A 120 9.71 11.88 -18.33
C ALA A 120 10.34 13.12 -18.98
N ILE A 121 9.79 13.53 -20.13
CA ILE A 121 10.14 14.74 -20.86
C ILE A 121 8.89 15.60 -20.93
N ASP A 122 9.02 16.87 -20.55
CA ASP A 122 7.92 17.83 -20.63
C ASP A 122 7.53 18.04 -22.11
N PRO A 123 6.25 17.81 -22.48
CA PRO A 123 5.82 17.88 -23.87
C PRO A 123 5.84 19.30 -24.44
N ASP A 124 5.78 20.33 -23.58
CA ASP A 124 5.71 21.73 -23.99
C ASP A 124 7.12 22.33 -24.11
N THR A 125 8.08 21.88 -23.29
CA THR A 125 9.46 22.41 -23.30
C THR A 125 10.51 21.49 -23.93
N GLY A 126 10.24 20.19 -24.02
CA GLY A 126 11.19 19.18 -24.53
C GLY A 126 12.33 18.84 -23.57
N PHE A 127 12.35 19.38 -22.35
CA PHE A 127 13.35 19.08 -21.33
C PHE A 127 12.88 18.01 -20.34
N ALA A 128 13.80 17.49 -19.52
CA ALA A 128 13.44 16.56 -18.44
C ALA A 128 12.41 17.20 -17.50
N SER A 129 11.32 16.48 -17.25
CA SER A 129 10.24 17.00 -16.41
C SER A 129 10.65 17.08 -14.94
N GLU A 130 10.49 18.26 -14.34
CA GLU A 130 10.68 18.47 -12.90
C GLU A 130 9.61 17.75 -12.06
N ASP A 131 8.47 17.41 -12.67
CA ASP A 131 7.38 16.70 -12.02
C ASP A 131 7.55 15.19 -12.05
N ARG A 132 8.52 14.63 -12.81
CA ARG A 132 8.60 13.20 -13.07
C ARG A 132 8.50 12.36 -11.80
N CYS A 133 9.14 12.78 -10.73
CA CYS A 133 9.18 12.05 -9.46
C CYS A 133 7.98 12.31 -8.54
N GLN A 134 7.01 13.10 -8.95
CA GLN A 134 5.80 13.39 -8.20
C GLN A 134 4.62 12.57 -8.73
N LEU A 135 3.60 12.41 -7.90
CA LEU A 135 2.32 11.89 -8.34
C LEU A 135 1.71 12.82 -9.40
N CYS A 136 1.22 12.26 -10.50
CA CYS A 136 0.34 12.93 -11.44
C CYS A 136 -1.04 12.29 -11.44
N CYS A 137 -2.04 13.09 -11.83
CA CYS A 137 -3.40 12.63 -12.08
C CYS A 137 -3.83 13.01 -13.49
N PHE A 138 -4.68 12.20 -14.10
CA PHE A 138 -5.40 12.54 -15.33
C PHE A 138 -6.90 12.29 -15.15
N ASP A 139 -7.71 12.99 -15.95
CA ASP A 139 -9.16 12.80 -16.01
C ASP A 139 -9.49 11.74 -17.07
N TYR A 140 -10.13 10.63 -16.67
CA TYR A 140 -10.44 9.56 -17.61
C TYR A 140 -11.56 9.92 -18.59
N HIS A 141 -12.40 10.92 -18.29
CA HIS A 141 -13.41 11.41 -19.22
C HIS A 141 -12.81 12.17 -20.41
N GLN A 142 -11.58 12.68 -20.27
CA GLN A 142 -10.90 13.29 -21.39
C GLN A 142 -10.57 12.26 -22.46
N LYS A 143 -10.75 12.68 -23.73
CA LYS A 143 -10.40 11.86 -24.89
C LYS A 143 -8.94 11.42 -24.79
N PRO A 144 -8.61 10.17 -25.16
CA PRO A 144 -7.23 9.66 -25.09
C PRO A 144 -6.19 10.56 -25.78
N SER A 145 -6.55 11.24 -26.87
CA SER A 145 -5.66 12.14 -27.62
C SER A 145 -5.31 13.44 -26.88
N THR A 146 -6.14 13.89 -25.94
CA THR A 146 -5.93 15.14 -25.18
C THR A 146 -5.63 14.89 -23.71
N ARG A 147 -5.72 13.64 -23.27
CA ARG A 147 -5.50 13.21 -21.90
C ARG A 147 -4.04 13.47 -21.53
N ARG A 148 -3.82 14.39 -20.60
CA ARG A 148 -2.49 14.73 -20.07
C ARG A 148 -2.44 14.47 -18.57
N CYS A 149 -1.38 13.81 -18.14
CA CYS A 149 -1.01 13.70 -16.74
C CYS A 149 -0.56 15.06 -16.20
N ARG A 150 -1.18 15.51 -15.10
CA ARG A 150 -0.88 16.79 -14.46
C ARG A 150 -0.40 16.56 -13.03
N ASN A 151 0.59 17.32 -12.60
CA ASN A 151 1.15 17.21 -11.25
C ASN A 151 0.05 17.32 -10.19
N ALA A 152 -0.06 16.31 -9.34
CA ALA A 152 -1.12 16.17 -8.37
C ALA A 152 -1.04 17.21 -7.25
N HIS A 153 0.16 17.54 -6.81
CA HIS A 153 0.40 18.51 -5.77
C HIS A 153 0.08 19.93 -6.22
N ARG A 154 0.61 20.34 -7.38
CA ARG A 154 0.46 21.71 -7.91
C ARG A 154 -0.95 21.98 -8.44
N ASN A 155 -1.58 21.01 -9.11
CA ASN A 155 -2.87 21.23 -9.77
C ASN A 155 -4.08 20.88 -8.90
N TYR A 156 -3.93 19.93 -7.97
CA TYR A 156 -5.06 19.43 -7.18
C TYR A 156 -4.80 19.50 -5.65
N GLY A 157 -3.65 20.00 -5.22
CA GLY A 157 -3.33 20.15 -3.79
C GLY A 157 -3.14 18.82 -3.06
N ILE A 158 -2.92 17.70 -3.77
CA ILE A 158 -2.76 16.38 -3.16
C ILE A 158 -1.40 16.29 -2.46
N LYS A 159 -1.40 15.81 -1.22
CA LYS A 159 -0.23 15.74 -0.35
C LYS A 159 -0.19 14.43 0.44
N SER A 160 0.99 14.04 0.89
CA SER A 160 1.18 12.99 1.89
C SER A 160 0.81 13.50 3.30
N ALA A 161 0.80 12.60 4.29
CA ALA A 161 0.54 12.95 5.69
C ALA A 161 1.52 13.99 6.27
N GLN A 162 2.71 14.13 5.69
CA GLN A 162 3.74 15.09 6.10
C GLN A 162 3.68 16.41 5.32
N ASP A 163 2.55 16.72 4.68
CA ASP A 163 2.28 17.92 3.87
C ASP A 163 3.24 18.11 2.68
N ARG A 164 3.80 17.01 2.16
CA ARG A 164 4.72 17.00 1.00
C ARG A 164 4.05 16.46 -0.26
N PRO A 165 4.61 16.71 -1.45
CA PRO A 165 4.23 15.97 -2.64
C PRO A 165 4.42 14.46 -2.42
N ILE A 166 3.53 13.65 -2.99
CA ILE A 166 3.66 12.20 -2.97
C ILE A 166 4.74 11.81 -4.00
N TRP A 167 5.85 11.26 -3.52
CA TRP A 167 6.98 10.85 -4.37
C TRP A 167 6.76 9.48 -5.00
N ARG A 168 7.11 9.34 -6.28
CA ARG A 168 7.07 8.09 -7.07
C ARG A 168 8.45 7.42 -7.04
N ILE A 169 8.81 6.83 -5.90
CA ILE A 169 10.17 6.29 -5.70
C ILE A 169 10.42 5.11 -6.66
N GLY A 170 11.62 5.09 -7.25
CA GLY A 170 12.06 4.06 -8.21
C GLY A 170 11.58 4.27 -9.64
N LEU A 171 10.74 5.28 -9.89
CA LEU A 171 10.24 5.61 -11.22
C LEU A 171 11.39 6.07 -12.14
N GLU A 172 11.42 5.58 -13.38
CA GLU A 172 12.46 5.90 -14.36
C GLU A 172 12.37 7.35 -14.83
N CYS A 173 13.48 8.07 -14.85
CA CYS A 173 13.60 9.44 -15.35
C CYS A 173 14.32 9.50 -16.69
N ALA A 174 14.31 10.68 -17.31
CA ALA A 174 15.14 10.97 -18.47
C ALA A 174 16.62 10.62 -18.22
N GLY A 175 17.26 10.00 -19.21
CA GLY A 175 18.67 9.60 -19.14
C GLY A 175 18.95 8.36 -18.27
N GLY A 176 17.96 7.49 -18.06
CA GLY A 176 18.14 6.21 -17.34
C GLY A 176 18.28 6.34 -15.81
N LYS A 177 18.09 7.56 -15.28
CA LYS A 177 18.06 7.84 -13.85
C LYS A 177 16.77 7.31 -13.22
N ARG A 178 16.68 7.32 -11.90
CA ARG A 178 15.46 6.95 -11.17
C ARG A 178 15.16 7.91 -10.03
N CYS A 179 13.89 8.02 -9.69
CA CYS A 179 13.42 8.87 -8.59
C CYS A 179 13.80 8.28 -7.24
N ASN A 180 14.42 9.09 -6.38
CA ASN A 180 14.74 8.72 -5.00
C ASN A 180 13.67 9.20 -4.00
N ARG A 181 13.88 8.90 -2.70
CA ARG A 181 12.99 9.28 -1.59
C ARG A 181 12.80 10.79 -1.37
N TYR A 182 13.58 11.62 -2.06
CA TYR A 182 13.51 13.08 -1.99
C TYR A 182 12.85 13.71 -3.22
N GLY A 183 12.34 12.89 -4.15
CA GLY A 183 11.74 13.39 -5.38
C GLY A 183 12.75 13.83 -6.44
N ILE A 184 14.00 13.37 -6.34
CA ILE A 184 15.08 13.77 -7.27
C ILE A 184 15.43 12.60 -8.19
N CYS A 185 15.59 12.88 -9.48
CA CYS A 185 16.12 11.94 -10.46
C CYS A 185 17.65 11.79 -10.29
N SER A 186 18.10 10.65 -9.78
CA SER A 186 19.53 10.36 -9.57
C SER A 186 19.89 8.94 -10.04
N ASN A 187 21.19 8.70 -10.25
CA ASN A 187 21.69 7.34 -10.51
C ASN A 187 21.66 6.48 -9.23
N ASP A 188 21.76 7.11 -8.06
CA ASP A 188 21.78 6.46 -6.74
C ASP A 188 20.38 6.12 -6.21
N ALA A 189 19.43 5.81 -7.10
CA ALA A 189 18.17 5.21 -6.65
C ALA A 189 18.41 3.74 -6.31
N SER A 190 19.33 3.47 -5.37
CA SER A 190 19.38 2.19 -4.71
C SER A 190 18.02 1.98 -4.05
N PRO A 191 17.32 0.85 -4.28
CA PRO A 191 16.22 0.48 -3.43
C PRO A 191 16.81 0.38 -2.02
N GLY A 192 16.40 1.29 -1.13
CA GLY A 192 17.01 1.42 0.19
C GLY A 192 17.17 0.07 0.83
N GLY A 193 18.42 -0.29 1.15
CA GLY A 193 18.73 -1.53 1.84
C GLY A 193 17.97 -1.60 3.15
N ARG A 194 17.17 -2.66 3.31
CA ARG A 194 16.86 -3.16 4.66
C ARG A 194 18.15 -3.79 5.17
N ASN A 195 18.66 -3.27 6.29
CA ASN A 195 19.67 -3.93 7.09
C ASN A 195 19.28 -5.39 7.29
N GLN A 196 20.12 -6.30 6.81
CA GLN A 196 20.17 -7.66 7.30
C GLN A 196 20.96 -7.61 8.62
N THR A 197 20.24 -7.61 9.73
CA THR A 197 20.73 -8.04 11.05
C THR A 197 19.58 -8.69 11.77
#